data_AF-A0A972DQ94-F1
#
_entry.id   AF-A0A972DQ94-F1
#
_cell.length_a   1.000
_cell.length_b   1.000
_cell.length_c   1.000
_cell.angle_alpha   90.00
_cell.angle_beta   90.00
_cell.angle_gamma   90.00
#
_symmetry.space_group_name_H-M   'P 1'
#
loop_
_entity.id
_entity.type
_entity.pdbx_description
1 polymer ?
#
loop_
_entity_poly.entity_id
_entity_poly.type
_entity_poly.pdbx_seq_one_letter_code
_entity_poly.pdbx_strand_id
1 'polypeptide(L)'
;MARPRRLFFAAWAALLIVAGYPLRTAAIETEWVMYRDPILSRAPIETRFPPNLVDCWLEALAMPGREMKRGAAAAIARAHRRGLAGLDAAVAPLMEVLGNPQEDRIVRLTAARALVALDARRAARLLFQSAGPADLEMAEVAEPALARWAYAPMRERWLERLEGAVGLSRLHVLAIRGLAALDAKESTPRLLQLAEDRSAPVSVRLEAAGGLGKLQDSGLAAAARKLAGDKSARAVADRLVAARMLAGHRQPEAERLLVELAVDRQPAVRAIALETLLAIDPSLIFPILQDTLACGDANVRLLGAEAIAARPSPETLARLGPMLDDRHPDVRRYACESLLALADDASLRATVLAEGRRMLHADGWRGQEQAAVLLVALGDKTITDRLLALLDAPRPEAHVAAAWGLCQLAVPSTAAPISSILERKTERCLAGEPVQERVDEQLALLAQAIGRMRYAPADVVLRKYIPKGSRLGETSRAAALWALGHLHVGQPDEGLAVALGQRLLDLSAEEPEAEQVGRMAAVSLGRMKAAEMLPTLRSVYKSLTLDCGAGHACAWAIWQLTGEEIPPLAPRIVVENGWFLVPITESADEAAGGAGQAGKPPE
;
A
#
# COMPACT_ATOMS: atom_id res chain seq x y z
N MET A 1 -7.82 42.98 34.96
CA MET A 1 -9.17 42.40 34.81
C MET A 1 -9.20 41.60 33.53
N ALA A 2 -9.11 40.27 33.66
CA ALA A 2 -8.94 39.34 32.56
C ALA A 2 -10.28 39.00 31.89
N ARG A 3 -10.34 39.09 30.57
CA ARG A 3 -11.31 38.39 29.73
C ARG A 3 -10.72 37.04 29.32
N PRO A 4 -11.50 35.94 29.31
CA PRO A 4 -10.96 34.60 29.12
C PRO A 4 -10.73 34.30 27.63
N ARG A 5 -9.50 33.93 27.29
CA ARG A 5 -9.12 33.27 26.03
C ARG A 5 -9.56 31.80 26.11
N ARG A 6 -10.75 31.48 25.59
CA ARG A 6 -11.12 30.11 25.18
C ARG A 6 -11.02 30.04 23.67
N LEU A 7 -9.86 29.65 23.12
CA LEU A 7 -9.64 29.35 21.71
C LEU A 7 -8.18 28.88 21.49
N PHE A 8 -7.72 27.82 22.16
CA PHE A 8 -6.39 27.22 21.86
C PHE A 8 -6.24 25.79 22.43
N PHE A 9 -7.17 24.88 22.15
CA PHE A 9 -6.97 23.44 22.44
C PHE A 9 -7.65 22.49 21.43
N ALA A 10 -8.02 22.99 20.23
CA ALA A 10 -8.61 22.19 19.15
C ALA A 10 -7.62 21.89 18.01
N ALA A 11 -6.31 22.03 18.22
CA ALA A 11 -5.30 21.89 17.18
C ALA A 11 -4.50 20.56 17.21
N TRP A 12 -4.83 19.63 18.11
CA TRP A 12 -4.10 18.35 18.25
C TRP A 12 -4.92 17.09 17.91
N ALA A 13 -6.05 17.26 17.24
CA ALA A 13 -6.87 16.14 16.74
C ALA A 13 -7.18 16.23 15.22
N ALA A 14 -6.57 17.18 14.49
CA ALA A 14 -6.80 17.40 13.07
C ALA A 14 -5.53 17.22 12.21
N LEU A 15 -4.67 16.27 12.59
CA LEU A 15 -3.50 15.85 11.78
C LEU A 15 -3.45 14.33 11.61
N LEU A 16 -4.63 13.72 11.44
CA LEU A 16 -4.83 12.34 10.98
C LEU A 16 -5.97 12.28 9.95
N ILE A 17 -5.95 13.21 8.99
CA ILE A 17 -6.54 13.00 7.66
C ILE A 17 -5.46 13.41 6.68
N VAL A 18 -4.43 12.56 6.52
CA VAL A 18 -3.88 12.39 5.18
C VAL A 18 -5.01 11.73 4.42
N ALA A 19 -5.78 12.53 3.69
CA ALA A 19 -6.63 12.00 2.64
C ALA A 19 -5.74 11.05 1.84
N GLY A 20 -6.12 9.77 1.83
CA GLY A 20 -5.49 8.77 0.99
C GLY A 20 -5.73 9.13 -0.46
N TYR A 21 -4.95 10.09 -0.97
CA TYR A 21 -4.53 10.02 -2.35
C TYR A 21 -3.72 8.73 -2.44
N PRO A 22 -3.96 7.87 -3.44
CA PRO A 22 -2.97 6.89 -3.80
C PRO A 22 -1.75 7.70 -4.24
N LEU A 23 -0.80 7.91 -3.32
CA LEU A 23 0.56 8.27 -3.67
C LEU A 23 1.01 7.16 -4.60
N ARG A 24 1.11 7.49 -5.90
CA ARG A 24 1.51 6.55 -6.93
C ARG A 24 2.88 6.02 -6.55
N THR A 25 2.88 4.74 -6.23
CA THR A 25 4.00 3.81 -6.22
C THR A 25 5.05 4.16 -7.27
N ALA A 26 6.31 4.04 -6.89
CA ALA A 26 7.32 3.58 -7.83
C ALA A 26 8.41 2.71 -7.16
N ALA A 27 8.01 1.66 -6.42
CA ALA A 27 8.55 0.37 -6.88
C ALA A 27 8.12 0.31 -8.35
N ILE A 28 9.01 0.11 -9.33
CA ILE A 28 8.69 0.24 -10.75
C ILE A 28 7.48 -0.64 -11.09
N GLU A 29 6.28 -0.13 -10.86
CA GLU A 29 5.04 -0.60 -11.46
C GLU A 29 5.18 0.01 -12.83
N THR A 30 5.81 -0.77 -13.71
CA THR A 30 6.01 -0.45 -15.11
C THR A 30 4.64 -0.08 -15.67
N GLU A 31 4.30 1.21 -15.70
CA GLU A 31 3.11 1.67 -16.36
C GLU A 31 3.31 1.36 -17.85
N TRP A 32 2.72 0.25 -18.30
CA TRP A 32 2.75 -0.19 -19.68
C TRP A 32 1.92 0.77 -20.52
N VAL A 33 2.58 1.63 -21.28
CA VAL A 33 1.95 2.62 -22.18
C VAL A 33 0.97 1.94 -23.13
N MET A 34 1.29 0.74 -23.62
CA MET A 34 0.42 -0.02 -24.52
C MET A 34 -0.98 -0.31 -23.94
N TYR A 35 -1.14 -0.37 -22.62
CA TYR A 35 -2.45 -0.61 -21.99
C TYR A 35 -3.29 0.65 -21.75
N ARG A 36 -2.72 1.84 -22.00
CA ARG A 36 -3.38 3.14 -21.89
C ARG A 36 -3.49 3.89 -23.22
N ASP A 37 -2.99 3.33 -24.30
CA ASP A 37 -3.09 3.90 -25.65
C ASP A 37 -3.57 2.83 -26.66
N PRO A 38 -4.86 2.80 -27.00
CA PRO A 38 -5.94 3.64 -26.49
C PRO A 38 -6.38 3.23 -25.07
N ILE A 39 -7.02 4.15 -24.36
CA ILE A 39 -7.73 3.82 -23.11
C ILE A 39 -8.97 3.02 -23.48
N LEU A 40 -8.97 1.74 -23.12
CA LEU A 40 -10.12 0.85 -23.24
C LEU A 40 -10.84 0.81 -21.90
N SER A 41 -12.08 1.29 -21.87
CA SER A 41 -12.90 1.34 -20.66
C SER A 41 -13.13 -0.08 -20.12
N ARG A 42 -13.16 -0.21 -18.79
CA ARG A 42 -13.56 -1.45 -18.11
C ARG A 42 -14.93 -1.26 -17.48
N ALA A 43 -15.74 -2.31 -17.46
CA ALA A 43 -17.00 -2.30 -16.75
C ALA A 43 -16.75 -1.94 -15.27
N PRO A 44 -17.49 -0.99 -14.68
CA PRO A 44 -17.36 -0.71 -13.26
C PRO A 44 -17.77 -1.96 -12.48
N ILE A 45 -16.96 -2.33 -11.48
CA ILE A 45 -17.31 -3.42 -10.57
C ILE A 45 -18.17 -2.83 -9.47
N GLU A 46 -19.42 -3.27 -9.39
CA GLU A 46 -20.31 -2.94 -8.29
C GLU A 46 -20.35 -4.12 -7.32
N THR A 47 -19.71 -3.97 -6.17
CA THR A 47 -19.79 -5.00 -5.12
C THR A 47 -21.10 -4.83 -4.37
N ARG A 48 -21.93 -5.88 -4.38
CA ARG A 48 -23.17 -5.94 -3.60
C ARG A 48 -23.06 -6.97 -2.49
N PHE A 49 -23.75 -6.70 -1.39
CA PHE A 49 -23.95 -7.70 -0.34
C PHE A 49 -25.18 -8.54 -0.67
N PRO A 50 -25.19 -9.84 -0.32
CA PRO A 50 -26.42 -10.62 -0.34
C PRO A 50 -27.55 -9.88 0.40
N PRO A 51 -28.79 -9.90 -0.12
CA PRO A 51 -29.92 -9.25 0.52
C PRO A 51 -30.20 -9.88 1.89
N ASN A 52 -30.85 -9.15 2.80
CA ASN A 52 -31.36 -9.66 4.09
C ASN A 52 -30.32 -10.32 5.02
N LEU A 53 -29.01 -10.08 4.82
CA LEU A 53 -27.97 -10.61 5.71
C LEU A 53 -28.15 -10.18 7.16
N VAL A 54 -28.52 -8.91 7.37
CA VAL A 54 -28.72 -8.35 8.71
C VAL A 54 -29.81 -9.12 9.43
N ASP A 55 -30.96 -9.34 8.78
CA ASP A 55 -32.09 -10.08 9.35
C ASP A 55 -31.70 -11.51 9.75
N CYS A 56 -31.00 -12.24 8.87
CA CYS A 56 -30.49 -13.58 9.18
C CYS A 56 -29.57 -13.58 10.41
N TRP A 57 -28.73 -12.56 10.58
CA TRP A 57 -27.84 -12.47 11.74
C TRP A 57 -28.58 -12.07 13.01
N LEU A 58 -29.62 -11.23 12.92
CA LEU A 58 -30.47 -10.89 14.07
C LEU A 58 -31.23 -12.13 14.56
N GLU A 59 -31.79 -12.93 13.66
CA GLU A 59 -32.41 -14.22 14.00
C GLU A 59 -31.39 -15.17 14.64
N ALA A 60 -30.18 -15.23 14.09
CA ALA A 60 -29.12 -16.07 14.63
C ALA A 60 -28.64 -15.64 16.03
N LEU A 61 -28.69 -14.35 16.36
CA LEU A 61 -28.41 -13.85 17.71
C LEU A 61 -29.53 -14.23 18.70
N ALA A 62 -30.78 -14.32 18.25
CA ALA A 62 -31.92 -14.70 19.08
C ALA A 62 -32.02 -16.22 19.35
N MET A 63 -31.44 -17.05 18.49
CA MET A 63 -31.44 -18.51 18.64
C MET A 63 -30.58 -18.98 19.84
N PRO A 64 -30.92 -20.09 20.52
CA PRO A 64 -30.17 -20.58 21.68
C PRO A 64 -28.78 -21.16 21.35
N GLY A 65 -28.41 -21.32 20.08
CA GLY A 65 -27.18 -21.99 19.67
C GLY A 65 -25.92 -21.14 19.78
N ARG A 66 -24.92 -21.64 20.51
CA ARG A 66 -23.62 -20.97 20.73
C ARG A 66 -22.95 -20.55 19.42
N GLU A 67 -22.84 -21.45 18.44
CA GLU A 67 -22.15 -21.17 17.18
C GLU A 67 -22.91 -20.15 16.32
N MET A 68 -24.24 -20.13 16.39
CA MET A 68 -25.09 -19.18 15.67
C MET A 68 -24.86 -17.76 16.18
N LYS A 69 -24.93 -17.55 17.49
CA LYS A 69 -24.66 -16.23 18.10
C LYS A 69 -23.23 -15.77 17.83
N ARG A 70 -22.26 -16.67 18.01
CA ARG A 70 -20.83 -16.37 17.79
C ARG A 70 -20.56 -15.97 16.34
N GLY A 71 -21.04 -16.78 15.39
CA GLY A 71 -20.86 -16.54 13.96
C GLY A 71 -21.54 -15.25 13.51
N ALA A 72 -22.77 -14.99 13.96
CA ALA A 72 -23.51 -13.77 13.64
C ALA A 72 -22.81 -12.52 14.16
N ALA A 73 -22.39 -12.50 15.44
CA ALA A 73 -21.65 -11.38 16.01
C ALA A 73 -20.33 -11.11 15.28
N ALA A 74 -19.58 -12.16 14.91
CA ALA A 74 -18.35 -12.02 14.13
C ALA A 74 -18.61 -11.48 12.72
N ALA A 75 -19.68 -11.94 12.06
CA ALA A 75 -20.08 -11.48 10.74
C ALA A 75 -20.48 -10.01 10.74
N ILE A 76 -21.28 -9.57 11.73
CA ILE A 76 -21.66 -8.17 11.93
C ILE A 76 -20.42 -7.28 12.06
N ALA A 77 -19.45 -7.67 12.89
CA ALA A 77 -18.22 -6.90 13.07
C ALA A 77 -17.40 -6.78 11.77
N ARG A 78 -17.35 -7.86 10.97
CA ARG A 78 -16.69 -7.87 9.66
C ARG A 78 -17.46 -7.00 8.65
N ALA A 79 -18.78 -7.09 8.63
CA ALA A 79 -19.66 -6.38 7.71
C ALA A 79 -19.58 -4.86 7.90
N HIS A 80 -19.48 -4.40 9.15
CA HIS A 80 -19.28 -2.98 9.44
C HIS A 80 -17.99 -2.43 8.81
N ARG A 81 -16.87 -3.16 8.93
CA ARG A 81 -15.60 -2.79 8.28
C ARG A 81 -15.67 -2.81 6.75
N ARG A 82 -16.64 -3.52 6.17
CA ARG A 82 -16.90 -3.57 4.73
C ARG A 82 -17.94 -2.55 4.27
N GLY A 83 -18.51 -1.76 5.19
CA GLY A 83 -19.47 -0.70 4.87
C GLY A 83 -20.91 -1.17 4.66
N LEU A 84 -21.29 -2.36 5.16
CA LEU A 84 -22.69 -2.79 5.13
C LEU A 84 -23.54 -1.88 6.04
N ALA A 85 -24.59 -1.29 5.47
CA ALA A 85 -25.54 -0.44 6.19
C ALA A 85 -26.54 -1.27 7.02
N GLY A 86 -27.27 -0.62 7.94
CA GLY A 86 -28.34 -1.24 8.73
C GLY A 86 -27.89 -2.04 9.96
N LEU A 87 -26.58 -2.15 10.22
CA LEU A 87 -26.04 -2.91 11.35
C LEU A 87 -26.33 -2.30 12.73
N ASP A 88 -26.81 -1.05 12.80
CA ASP A 88 -27.27 -0.43 14.05
C ASP A 88 -28.39 -1.24 14.73
N ALA A 89 -29.20 -1.95 13.94
CA ALA A 89 -30.24 -2.84 14.45
C ALA A 89 -29.68 -3.98 15.33
N ALA A 90 -28.43 -4.39 15.09
CA ALA A 90 -27.78 -5.45 15.87
C ALA A 90 -27.29 -5.01 17.25
N VAL A 91 -27.22 -3.70 17.53
CA VAL A 91 -26.65 -3.20 18.79
C VAL A 91 -27.43 -3.71 20.00
N ALA A 92 -28.76 -3.67 19.99
CA ALA A 92 -29.57 -4.12 21.12
C ALA A 92 -29.45 -5.65 21.35
N PRO A 93 -29.63 -6.51 20.34
CA PRO A 93 -29.42 -7.96 20.50
C PRO A 93 -28.01 -8.33 20.95
N LEU A 94 -26.97 -7.65 20.44
CA LEU A 94 -25.60 -7.88 20.89
C LEU A 94 -25.39 -7.47 22.36
N MET A 95 -26.05 -6.41 22.82
CA MET A 95 -26.04 -6.03 24.24
C MET A 95 -26.76 -7.08 25.09
N GLU A 96 -27.88 -7.64 24.64
CA GLU A 96 -28.56 -8.73 25.37
C GLU A 96 -27.67 -9.96 25.51
N VAL A 97 -27.01 -10.37 24.43
CA VAL A 97 -26.05 -11.49 24.44
C VAL A 97 -24.87 -11.22 25.38
N LEU A 98 -24.30 -10.01 25.34
CA LEU A 98 -23.21 -9.63 26.25
C LEU A 98 -23.66 -9.62 27.72
N GLY A 99 -24.88 -9.15 27.98
CA GLY A 99 -25.41 -8.97 29.33
C GLY A 99 -25.96 -10.23 29.98
N ASN A 100 -26.15 -11.31 29.24
CA ASN A 100 -26.62 -12.58 29.78
C ASN A 100 -25.45 -13.40 30.38
N PRO A 101 -25.37 -13.56 31.72
CA PRO A 101 -24.27 -14.26 32.36
C PRO A 101 -24.26 -15.78 32.08
N GLN A 102 -25.39 -16.35 31.64
CA GLN A 102 -25.51 -17.76 31.27
C GLN A 102 -24.97 -18.07 29.88
N GLU A 103 -24.69 -17.04 29.06
CA GLU A 103 -24.07 -17.25 27.75
C GLU A 103 -22.62 -17.67 27.88
N ASP A 104 -22.17 -18.48 26.92
CA ASP A 104 -20.78 -18.89 26.79
C ASP A 104 -19.84 -17.67 26.72
N ARG A 105 -18.70 -17.76 27.42
CA ARG A 105 -17.72 -16.66 27.53
C ARG A 105 -17.23 -16.17 26.16
N ILE A 106 -17.02 -17.07 25.20
CA ILE A 106 -16.55 -16.73 23.85
C ILE A 106 -17.65 -16.01 23.07
N VAL A 107 -18.91 -16.39 23.25
CA VAL A 107 -20.06 -15.70 22.63
C VAL A 107 -20.15 -14.27 23.15
N ARG A 108 -20.09 -14.07 24.47
CA ARG A 108 -20.10 -12.72 25.07
C ARG A 108 -18.91 -11.87 24.60
N LEU A 109 -17.71 -12.44 24.54
CA LEU A 109 -16.52 -11.76 24.04
C LEU A 109 -16.67 -11.36 22.57
N THR A 110 -17.28 -12.21 21.75
CA THR A 110 -17.52 -11.91 20.32
C THR A 110 -18.58 -10.82 20.17
N ALA A 111 -19.64 -10.83 20.99
CA ALA A 111 -20.62 -9.76 21.03
C ALA A 111 -19.99 -8.43 21.45
N ALA A 112 -19.11 -8.43 22.47
CA ALA A 112 -18.34 -7.24 22.86
C ALA A 112 -17.47 -6.70 21.71
N ARG A 113 -16.78 -7.57 20.97
CA ARG A 113 -15.99 -7.17 19.78
C ARG A 113 -16.87 -6.54 18.70
N ALA A 114 -18.06 -7.09 18.47
CA ALA A 114 -19.01 -6.53 17.51
C ALA A 114 -19.51 -5.15 17.95
N LEU A 115 -19.89 -4.99 19.22
CA LEU A 115 -20.31 -3.70 19.78
C LEU A 115 -19.21 -2.64 19.69
N VAL A 116 -17.96 -3.01 19.99
CA VAL A 116 -16.80 -2.12 19.85
C VAL A 116 -16.55 -1.75 18.38
N ALA A 117 -16.67 -2.71 17.46
CA ALA A 117 -16.51 -2.46 16.03
C ALA A 117 -17.57 -1.50 15.49
N LEU A 118 -18.80 -1.58 15.99
CA LEU A 118 -19.92 -0.70 15.62
C LEU A 118 -19.88 0.69 16.28
N ASP A 119 -18.83 1.03 17.06
CA ASP A 119 -18.77 2.23 17.91
C ASP A 119 -20.01 2.41 18.81
N ALA A 120 -20.56 1.30 19.33
CA ALA A 120 -21.82 1.30 20.07
C ALA A 120 -21.68 1.88 21.49
N ARG A 121 -21.54 3.21 21.62
CA ARG A 121 -21.30 3.92 22.90
C ARG A 121 -22.34 3.63 23.98
N ARG A 122 -23.58 3.32 23.60
CA ARG A 122 -24.65 2.92 24.54
C ARG A 122 -24.32 1.64 25.32
N ALA A 123 -23.43 0.78 24.78
CA ALA A 123 -22.97 -0.43 25.44
C ALA A 123 -21.86 -0.17 26.48
N ALA A 124 -21.37 1.06 26.66
CA ALA A 124 -20.22 1.36 27.52
C ALA A 124 -20.39 0.85 28.96
N ARG A 125 -21.55 1.09 29.59
CA ARG A 125 -21.84 0.57 30.94
C ARG A 125 -21.77 -0.96 30.99
N LEU A 126 -22.32 -1.63 29.98
CA LEU A 126 -22.38 -3.08 29.95
C LEU A 126 -21.00 -3.70 29.70
N LEU A 127 -20.22 -3.12 28.79
CA LEU A 127 -18.84 -3.51 28.54
C LEU A 127 -17.97 -3.31 29.80
N PHE A 128 -18.17 -2.20 30.52
CA PHE A 128 -17.51 -1.94 31.80
C PHE A 128 -17.84 -3.00 32.87
N GLN A 129 -19.11 -3.39 32.98
CA GLN A 129 -19.56 -4.42 33.93
C GLN A 129 -19.07 -5.81 33.53
N SER A 130 -19.02 -6.10 32.24
CA SER A 130 -18.59 -7.40 31.69
C SER A 130 -17.09 -7.60 31.76
N ALA A 131 -16.30 -6.52 31.65
CA ALA A 131 -14.86 -6.52 31.87
C ALA A 131 -14.58 -6.60 33.38
N GLY A 132 -14.64 -7.82 33.94
CA GLY A 132 -14.26 -8.08 35.32
C GLY A 132 -12.79 -7.72 35.61
N PRO A 133 -12.42 -7.52 36.89
CA PRO A 133 -11.09 -7.00 37.27
C PRO A 133 -9.92 -7.91 36.85
N ALA A 134 -10.16 -9.21 36.65
CA ALA A 134 -9.17 -10.19 36.22
C ALA A 134 -9.45 -10.79 34.82
N ASP A 135 -10.53 -10.40 34.12
CA ASP A 135 -10.85 -10.93 32.79
C ASP A 135 -10.06 -10.18 31.71
N LEU A 136 -8.84 -10.64 31.46
CA LEU A 136 -7.92 -10.05 30.51
C LEU A 136 -8.49 -9.97 29.08
N GLU A 137 -9.13 -11.04 28.59
CA GLU A 137 -9.64 -11.07 27.21
C GLU A 137 -10.74 -10.03 26.98
N MET A 138 -11.67 -9.91 27.94
CA MET A 138 -12.73 -8.91 27.86
C MET A 138 -12.16 -7.50 28.04
N ALA A 139 -11.21 -7.31 28.96
CA ALA A 139 -10.56 -6.01 29.18
C ALA A 139 -9.79 -5.53 27.92
N GLU A 140 -9.06 -6.41 27.23
CA GLU A 140 -8.33 -6.08 25.99
C GLU A 140 -9.28 -5.59 24.87
N VAL A 141 -10.53 -6.05 24.84
CA VAL A 141 -11.55 -5.60 23.89
C VAL A 141 -12.23 -4.31 24.36
N ALA A 142 -12.71 -4.29 25.61
CA ALA A 142 -13.58 -3.25 26.13
C ALA A 142 -12.82 -1.98 26.55
N GLU A 143 -11.74 -2.11 27.31
CA GLU A 143 -11.07 -0.96 27.95
C GLU A 143 -10.52 0.07 26.95
N PRO A 144 -9.88 -0.30 25.83
CA PRO A 144 -9.46 0.67 24.83
C PRO A 144 -10.63 1.42 24.19
N ALA A 145 -11.78 0.76 24.00
CA ALA A 145 -12.98 1.41 23.49
C ALA A 145 -13.56 2.38 24.53
N LEU A 146 -13.65 1.95 25.79
CA LEU A 146 -14.11 2.78 26.90
C LEU A 146 -13.22 4.02 27.11
N ALA A 147 -11.90 3.90 26.88
CA ALA A 147 -10.98 5.04 26.88
C ALA A 147 -11.31 6.03 25.75
N ARG A 148 -11.49 5.55 24.51
CA ARG A 148 -11.88 6.40 23.36
C ARG A 148 -13.23 7.07 23.56
N TRP A 149 -14.16 6.39 24.23
CA TRP A 149 -15.49 6.92 24.55
C TRP A 149 -15.51 7.80 25.80
N ALA A 150 -14.36 7.99 26.46
CA ALA A 150 -14.23 8.74 27.72
C ALA A 150 -15.24 8.29 28.80
N TYR A 151 -15.45 6.98 28.94
CA TYR A 151 -16.40 6.44 29.92
C TYR A 151 -15.86 6.62 31.34
N ALA A 152 -16.42 7.60 32.08
CA ALA A 152 -15.88 8.12 33.33
C ALA A 152 -15.51 7.06 34.40
N PRO A 153 -16.33 6.02 34.66
CA PRO A 153 -16.01 5.01 35.68
C PRO A 153 -14.72 4.22 35.45
N MET A 154 -14.18 4.17 34.22
CA MET A 154 -12.90 3.48 34.00
C MET A 154 -11.72 4.21 34.64
N ARG A 155 -11.79 5.55 34.81
CA ARG A 155 -10.70 6.32 35.43
C ARG A 155 -10.38 5.78 36.82
N GLU A 156 -11.40 5.60 37.66
CA GLU A 156 -11.24 5.10 39.03
C GLU A 156 -10.70 3.67 39.04
N ARG A 157 -11.23 2.78 38.20
CA ARG A 157 -10.74 1.39 38.09
C ARG A 157 -9.28 1.31 37.66
N TRP A 158 -8.86 2.17 36.74
CA TRP A 158 -7.47 2.21 36.29
C TRP A 158 -6.54 2.78 37.36
N LEU A 159 -6.97 3.81 38.10
CA LEU A 159 -6.21 4.34 39.23
C LEU A 159 -6.04 3.28 40.33
N GLU A 160 -7.11 2.60 40.72
CA GLU A 160 -7.05 1.51 41.71
C GLU A 160 -6.08 0.40 41.26
N ARG A 161 -6.16 -0.01 39.99
CA ARG A 161 -5.26 -1.01 39.42
C ARG A 161 -3.80 -0.52 39.42
N LEU A 162 -3.57 0.75 39.11
CA LEU A 162 -2.23 1.33 39.05
C LEU A 162 -1.56 1.41 40.44
N GLU A 163 -2.32 1.73 41.48
CA GLU A 163 -1.83 1.78 42.86
C GLU A 163 -1.57 0.38 43.46
N GLY A 164 -2.26 -0.64 42.95
CA GLY A 164 -2.06 -2.03 43.35
C GLY A 164 -0.69 -2.62 43.00
N ALA A 165 -0.45 -3.84 43.50
CA ALA A 165 0.70 -4.64 43.10
C ALA A 165 0.60 -5.06 41.62
N VAL A 166 1.74 -5.09 40.92
CA VAL A 166 1.78 -5.50 39.52
C VAL A 166 1.48 -6.99 39.38
N GLY A 167 0.20 -7.31 39.15
CA GLY A 167 -0.27 -8.65 38.80
C GLY A 167 -0.05 -8.94 37.31
N LEU A 168 -1.14 -9.14 36.56
CA LEU A 168 -1.06 -9.34 35.11
C LEU A 168 -0.58 -8.06 34.42
N SER A 169 0.63 -8.09 33.86
CA SER A 169 1.27 -6.93 33.21
C SER A 169 0.39 -6.25 32.16
N ARG A 170 -0.38 -7.04 31.39
CA ARG A 170 -1.25 -6.50 30.35
C ARG A 170 -2.39 -5.65 30.89
N LEU A 171 -2.98 -6.02 32.04
CA LEU A 171 -4.03 -5.21 32.67
C LEU A 171 -3.47 -3.87 33.20
N HIS A 172 -2.23 -3.88 33.68
CA HIS A 172 -1.52 -2.64 34.07
C HIS A 172 -1.23 -1.77 32.85
N VAL A 173 -0.75 -2.36 31.75
CA VAL A 173 -0.55 -1.65 30.47
C VAL A 173 -1.85 -1.00 29.98
N LEU A 174 -3.00 -1.70 30.07
CA LEU A 174 -4.30 -1.12 29.73
C LEU A 174 -4.66 0.07 30.63
N ALA A 175 -4.42 -0.05 31.93
CA ALA A 175 -4.67 1.06 32.87
C ALA A 175 -3.80 2.28 32.58
N ILE A 176 -2.51 2.09 32.36
CA ILE A 176 -1.58 3.18 32.03
C ILE A 176 -2.02 3.87 30.73
N ARG A 177 -2.36 3.10 29.68
CA ARG A 177 -2.85 3.64 28.41
C ARG A 177 -4.16 4.41 28.56
N GLY A 178 -5.10 3.86 29.32
CA GLY A 178 -6.39 4.49 29.59
C GLY A 178 -6.23 5.82 30.33
N LEU A 179 -5.42 5.84 31.39
CA LEU A 179 -5.13 7.04 32.17
C LEU A 179 -4.40 8.11 31.34
N ALA A 180 -3.42 7.70 30.52
CA ALA A 180 -2.74 8.60 29.60
C ALA A 180 -3.70 9.17 28.53
N ALA A 181 -4.63 8.37 28.02
CA ALA A 181 -5.64 8.82 27.04
C ALA A 181 -6.66 9.80 27.65
N LEU A 182 -6.89 9.74 28.97
CA LEU A 182 -7.78 10.66 29.70
C LEU A 182 -7.05 11.86 30.33
N ASP A 183 -5.76 12.06 30.04
CA ASP A 183 -4.92 13.11 30.64
C ASP A 183 -4.97 13.10 32.19
N ALA A 184 -4.96 11.91 32.80
CA ALA A 184 -5.04 11.74 34.26
C ALA A 184 -3.70 12.01 34.95
N LYS A 185 -3.33 13.29 35.07
CA LYS A 185 -2.03 13.74 35.61
C LYS A 185 -1.75 13.31 37.05
N GLU A 186 -2.78 13.03 37.84
CA GLU A 186 -2.65 12.49 39.19
C GLU A 186 -1.93 11.13 39.24
N SER A 187 -1.91 10.37 38.14
CA SER A 187 -1.24 9.07 38.04
C SER A 187 0.30 9.18 37.93
N THR A 188 0.81 10.38 37.65
CA THR A 188 2.23 10.63 37.36
C THR A 188 3.19 10.08 38.44
N PRO A 189 3.00 10.33 39.75
CA PRO A 189 3.97 9.87 40.75
C PRO A 189 4.13 8.34 40.75
N ARG A 190 3.01 7.62 40.60
CA ARG A 190 2.99 6.16 40.55
C ARG A 190 3.58 5.63 39.24
N LEU A 191 3.31 6.28 38.12
CA LEU A 191 3.94 5.93 36.84
C LEU A 191 5.47 6.09 36.89
N LEU A 192 5.97 7.14 37.54
CA LEU A 192 7.42 7.35 37.72
C LEU A 192 8.03 6.23 38.55
N GLN A 193 7.39 5.87 39.67
CA GLN A 193 7.83 4.74 40.50
C GLN A 193 7.89 3.43 39.69
N LEU A 194 6.85 3.12 38.92
CA LEU A 194 6.80 1.92 38.09
C LEU A 194 7.86 1.93 36.98
N ALA A 195 8.17 3.08 36.38
CA ALA A 195 9.22 3.19 35.37
C ALA A 195 10.62 2.92 35.95
N GLU A 196 10.90 3.44 37.16
CA GLU A 196 12.19 3.27 37.85
C GLU A 196 12.38 1.88 38.48
N ASP A 197 11.30 1.18 38.82
CA ASP A 197 11.36 -0.13 39.48
C ASP A 197 11.90 -1.22 38.54
N ARG A 198 13.17 -1.61 38.73
CA ARG A 198 13.82 -2.68 37.98
C ARG A 198 13.23 -4.08 38.21
N SER A 199 12.48 -4.28 39.30
CA SER A 199 11.78 -5.54 39.58
C SER A 199 10.44 -5.65 38.85
N ALA A 200 9.88 -4.52 38.41
CA ALA A 200 8.64 -4.50 37.65
C ALA A 200 8.85 -5.09 36.24
N PRO A 201 7.83 -5.75 35.66
CA PRO A 201 7.89 -6.25 34.29
C PRO A 201 8.24 -5.15 33.29
N VAL A 202 9.21 -5.40 32.41
CA VAL A 202 9.71 -4.41 31.43
C VAL A 202 8.60 -3.77 30.59
N SER A 203 7.56 -4.53 30.23
CA SER A 203 6.40 -3.99 29.49
C SER A 203 5.63 -2.92 30.26
N VAL A 204 5.47 -3.09 31.58
CA VAL A 204 4.83 -2.10 32.45
C VAL A 204 5.72 -0.88 32.60
N ARG A 205 7.03 -1.08 32.79
CA ARG A 205 8.01 0.02 32.89
C ARG A 205 8.02 0.90 31.64
N LEU A 206 8.06 0.29 30.46
CA LEU A 206 8.03 1.00 29.18
C LEU A 206 6.71 1.72 28.94
N GLU A 207 5.58 1.09 29.26
CA GLU A 207 4.29 1.76 29.13
C GLU A 207 4.16 2.92 30.13
N ALA A 208 4.63 2.76 31.37
CA ALA A 208 4.63 3.81 32.39
C ALA A 208 5.47 5.01 31.94
N ALA A 209 6.68 4.78 31.43
CA ALA A 209 7.50 5.82 30.82
C ALA A 209 6.79 6.53 29.66
N GLY A 210 6.14 5.77 28.76
CA GLY A 210 5.38 6.36 27.66
C GLY A 210 4.16 7.16 28.12
N GLY A 211 3.49 6.73 29.19
CA GLY A 211 2.41 7.48 29.82
C GLY A 211 2.91 8.79 30.43
N LEU A 212 4.03 8.75 31.17
CA LEU A 212 4.67 9.93 31.75
C LEU A 212 5.03 10.98 30.69
N GLY A 213 5.74 10.57 29.63
CA GLY A 213 6.14 11.48 28.55
C GLY A 213 4.96 12.10 27.79
N LYS A 214 3.76 11.52 27.89
CA LYS A 214 2.52 12.10 27.34
C LYS A 214 1.82 13.05 28.32
N LEU A 215 1.84 12.73 29.62
CA LEU A 215 1.15 13.48 30.67
C LEU A 215 1.94 14.71 31.15
N GLN A 216 3.25 14.70 30.95
CA GLN A 216 4.16 15.77 31.36
C GLN A 216 5.12 16.15 30.23
N ASP A 217 5.43 17.43 30.16
CA ASP A 217 6.36 18.02 29.20
C ASP A 217 7.67 18.48 29.85
N SER A 218 7.82 18.31 31.17
CA SER A 218 8.93 18.81 31.98
C SER A 218 9.21 17.90 33.19
N GLY A 219 10.37 18.08 33.85
CA GLY A 219 10.65 17.49 35.16
C GLY A 219 11.18 16.04 35.19
N LEU A 220 11.31 15.34 34.06
CA LEU A 220 11.77 13.93 34.03
C LEU A 220 13.25 13.74 33.67
N ALA A 221 13.97 14.79 33.29
CA ALA A 221 15.34 14.70 32.79
C ALA A 221 16.32 14.06 33.80
N ALA A 222 16.17 14.32 35.10
CA ALA A 222 17.04 13.73 36.14
C ALA A 222 16.81 12.22 36.30
N ALA A 223 15.54 11.80 36.35
CA ALA A 223 15.15 10.38 36.42
C ALA A 223 15.62 9.62 35.17
N ALA A 224 15.39 10.19 33.98
CA ALA A 224 15.86 9.64 32.71
C ALA A 224 17.39 9.47 32.71
N ARG A 225 18.14 10.48 33.18
CA ARG A 225 19.61 10.43 33.21
C ARG A 225 20.14 9.34 34.15
N LYS A 226 19.50 9.15 35.31
CA LYS A 226 19.84 8.07 36.25
C LYS A 226 19.68 6.69 35.59
N LEU A 227 18.57 6.47 34.87
CA LEU A 227 18.32 5.22 34.14
C LEU A 227 19.27 5.04 32.94
N ALA A 228 19.61 6.12 32.25
CA ALA A 228 20.48 6.10 31.07
C ALA A 228 21.97 5.91 31.39
N GLY A 229 22.37 5.92 32.67
CA GLY A 229 23.76 5.91 33.11
C GLY A 229 24.52 4.62 32.81
N ASP A 230 23.87 3.46 32.91
CA ASP A 230 24.49 2.17 32.59
C ASP A 230 24.39 1.89 31.08
N LYS A 231 25.54 1.93 30.39
CA LYS A 231 25.66 1.68 28.94
C LYS A 231 25.90 0.21 28.58
N SER A 232 25.84 -0.72 29.54
CA SER A 232 26.03 -2.15 29.32
C SER A 232 24.85 -2.79 28.56
N ALA A 233 25.07 -3.96 27.96
CA ALA A 233 24.02 -4.71 27.27
C ALA A 233 22.87 -5.14 28.21
N ARG A 234 23.12 -5.25 29.52
CA ARG A 234 22.10 -5.65 30.52
C ARG A 234 21.11 -4.54 30.85
N ALA A 235 21.52 -3.28 30.68
CA ALA A 235 20.71 -2.10 31.02
C ALA A 235 19.92 -1.51 29.84
N VAL A 236 19.73 -2.26 28.74
CA VAL A 236 18.97 -1.80 27.57
C VAL A 236 17.54 -1.38 27.95
N ALA A 237 16.87 -2.13 28.83
CA ALA A 237 15.53 -1.78 29.28
C ALA A 237 15.48 -0.41 29.97
N ASP A 238 16.46 -0.10 30.82
CA ASP A 238 16.53 1.19 31.51
C ASP A 238 16.73 2.34 30.51
N ARG A 239 17.56 2.15 29.49
CA ARG A 239 17.79 3.16 28.44
C ARG A 239 16.58 3.37 27.53
N LEU A 240 15.82 2.31 27.23
CA LEU A 240 14.55 2.41 26.52
C LEU A 240 13.50 3.17 27.34
N VAL A 241 13.40 2.87 28.64
CA VAL A 241 12.52 3.57 29.59
C VAL A 241 12.93 5.05 29.67
N ALA A 242 14.22 5.35 29.77
CA ALA A 242 14.75 6.72 29.79
C ALA A 242 14.43 7.50 28.50
N ALA A 243 14.61 6.90 27.32
CA ALA A 243 14.26 7.56 26.06
C ALA A 243 12.75 7.83 25.97
N ARG A 244 11.93 6.84 26.33
CA ARG A 244 10.47 6.91 26.19
C ARG A 244 9.80 7.90 27.15
N MET A 245 10.37 8.11 28.34
CA MET A 245 9.83 9.10 29.28
C MET A 245 10.04 10.55 28.85
N LEU A 246 10.98 10.80 27.93
CA LEU A 246 11.30 12.14 27.45
C LEU A 246 10.52 12.53 26.18
N ALA A 247 9.56 11.72 25.73
CA ALA A 247 8.84 11.93 24.48
C ALA A 247 8.14 13.30 24.36
N GLY A 248 7.74 13.90 25.49
CA GLY A 248 7.12 15.23 25.55
C GLY A 248 8.05 16.36 26.00
N HIS A 249 9.31 16.07 26.31
CA HIS A 249 10.21 16.99 27.01
C HIS A 249 11.08 17.80 26.06
N ARG A 250 11.01 19.13 26.19
CA ARG A 250 11.70 20.10 25.31
C ARG A 250 12.73 20.98 26.02
N GLN A 251 13.08 20.65 27.27
CA GLN A 251 14.09 21.42 28.00
C GLN A 251 15.49 21.03 27.54
N PRO A 252 16.48 21.95 27.59
CA PRO A 252 17.84 21.68 27.15
C PRO A 252 18.48 20.43 27.78
N GLU A 253 18.18 20.12 29.04
CA GLU A 253 18.71 18.95 29.74
C GLU A 253 18.16 17.63 29.19
N ALA A 254 16.90 17.63 28.74
CA ALA A 254 16.23 16.49 28.13
C ALA A 254 16.69 16.30 26.68
N GLU A 255 16.75 17.39 25.90
CA GLU A 255 17.26 17.37 24.52
C GLU A 255 18.71 16.84 24.47
N ARG A 256 19.59 17.32 25.36
CA ARG A 256 20.97 16.81 25.46
C ARG A 256 21.00 15.31 25.71
N LEU A 257 20.16 14.81 26.63
CA LEU A 257 20.08 13.39 26.92
C LEU A 257 19.52 12.58 25.76
N LEU A 258 18.53 13.11 25.03
CA LEU A 258 17.99 12.48 23.83
C LEU A 258 19.06 12.38 22.73
N VAL A 259 19.87 13.42 22.51
CA VAL A 259 21.00 13.37 21.57
C VAL A 259 22.03 12.31 21.98
N GLU A 260 22.34 12.19 23.28
CA GLU A 260 23.21 11.11 23.79
C GLU A 260 22.62 9.71 23.55
N LEU A 261 21.30 9.54 23.71
CA LEU A 261 20.60 8.27 23.50
C LEU A 261 20.43 7.94 22.01
N ALA A 262 20.36 8.95 21.14
CA ALA A 262 20.24 8.79 19.70
C ALA A 262 21.49 8.16 19.04
N VAL A 263 22.61 8.07 19.75
CA VAL A 263 23.82 7.36 19.33
C VAL A 263 24.10 6.08 20.14
N ASP A 264 23.14 5.59 20.95
CA ASP A 264 23.29 4.38 21.76
C ASP A 264 23.62 3.14 20.93
N ARG A 265 24.36 2.16 21.48
CA ARG A 265 24.69 0.93 20.74
C ARG A 265 23.46 0.10 20.33
N GLN A 266 22.35 0.23 21.06
CA GLN A 266 21.11 -0.46 20.75
C GLN A 266 20.24 0.37 19.79
N PRO A 267 19.94 -0.11 18.57
CA PRO A 267 19.15 0.65 17.60
C PRO A 267 17.75 1.04 18.09
N ALA A 268 17.10 0.20 18.90
CA ALA A 268 15.79 0.53 19.48
C ALA A 268 15.83 1.74 20.43
N VAL A 269 16.94 1.96 21.14
CA VAL A 269 17.13 3.16 21.97
C VAL A 269 17.33 4.38 21.07
N ARG A 270 18.16 4.23 20.02
CA ARG A 270 18.37 5.29 19.02
C ARG A 270 17.05 5.73 18.39
N ALA A 271 16.24 4.77 17.93
CA ALA A 271 14.98 5.03 17.25
C ALA A 271 14.03 5.87 18.11
N ILE A 272 13.78 5.46 19.37
CA ILE A 272 12.89 6.22 20.27
C ILE A 272 13.41 7.64 20.50
N ALA A 273 14.73 7.79 20.69
CA ALA A 273 15.34 9.10 20.91
C ALA A 273 15.24 9.99 19.65
N LEU A 274 15.55 9.43 18.47
CA LEU A 274 15.48 10.12 17.18
C LEU A 274 14.04 10.51 16.81
N GLU A 275 13.06 9.62 17.01
CA GLU A 275 11.63 9.93 16.84
C GLU A 275 11.22 11.14 17.68
N THR A 276 11.70 11.20 18.92
CA THR A 276 11.43 12.32 19.83
C THR A 276 12.14 13.59 19.34
N LEU A 277 13.43 13.53 19.01
CA LEU A 277 14.17 14.68 18.49
C LEU A 277 13.53 15.24 17.20
N LEU A 278 13.13 14.36 16.29
CA LEU A 278 12.46 14.72 15.04
C LEU A 278 11.14 15.47 15.30
N ALA A 279 10.35 15.02 16.29
CA ALA A 279 9.11 15.67 16.69
C ALA A 279 9.31 17.00 17.44
N ILE A 280 10.47 17.20 18.08
CA ILE A 280 10.82 18.46 18.75
C ILE A 280 11.32 19.48 17.72
N ASP A 281 12.43 19.17 17.06
CA ASP A 281 13.03 19.93 15.96
C ASP A 281 14.01 19.00 15.21
N PRO A 282 13.77 18.71 13.91
CA PRO A 282 14.65 17.89 13.08
C PRO A 282 16.12 18.33 13.10
N SER A 283 16.38 19.63 13.29
CA SER A 283 17.73 20.20 13.33
C SER A 283 18.59 19.63 14.48
N LEU A 284 17.97 19.09 15.53
CA LEU A 284 18.66 18.45 16.65
C LEU A 284 19.35 17.14 16.25
N ILE A 285 18.95 16.52 15.13
CA ILE A 285 19.56 15.29 14.61
C ILE A 285 20.82 15.62 13.80
N PHE A 286 20.96 16.83 13.25
CA PHE A 286 22.05 17.20 12.35
C PHE A 286 23.47 17.02 12.92
N PRO A 287 23.73 17.31 14.22
CA PRO A 287 25.03 17.03 14.83
C PRO A 287 25.42 15.54 14.83
N ILE A 288 24.44 14.63 14.78
CA ILE A 288 24.63 13.16 14.82
C ILE A 288 24.15 12.48 13.53
N LEU A 289 23.89 13.26 12.47
CA LEU A 289 23.28 12.76 11.25
C LEU A 289 24.17 11.71 10.56
N GLN A 290 25.48 11.93 10.54
CA GLN A 290 26.42 10.96 9.96
C GLN A 290 26.33 9.59 10.64
N ASP A 291 26.33 9.55 11.98
CA ASP A 291 26.21 8.31 12.76
C ASP A 291 24.84 7.65 12.60
N THR A 292 23.80 8.47 12.38
CA THR A 292 22.42 8.02 12.14
C THR A 292 22.32 7.34 10.78
N LEU A 293 22.82 7.97 9.71
CA LEU A 293 22.80 7.44 8.35
C LEU A 293 23.76 6.26 8.15
N ALA A 294 24.84 6.17 8.93
CA ALA A 294 25.75 5.02 8.92
C ALA A 294 25.24 3.82 9.73
N CYS A 295 24.11 3.96 10.44
CA CYS A 295 23.60 2.91 11.32
C CYS A 295 23.19 1.66 10.51
N GLY A 296 23.49 0.47 11.05
CA GLY A 296 23.06 -0.79 10.44
C GLY A 296 21.53 -0.96 10.43
N ASP A 297 20.81 -0.32 11.35
CA ASP A 297 19.36 -0.44 11.43
C ASP A 297 18.66 0.46 10.41
N ALA A 298 17.70 -0.10 9.67
CA ALA A 298 17.01 0.63 8.61
C ALA A 298 16.07 1.72 9.14
N ASN A 299 15.41 1.49 10.28
CA ASN A 299 14.52 2.48 10.89
C ASN A 299 15.31 3.70 11.36
N VAL A 300 16.50 3.48 11.95
CA VAL A 300 17.40 4.57 12.34
C VAL A 300 17.84 5.41 11.13
N ARG A 301 18.21 4.77 10.01
CA ARG A 301 18.55 5.52 8.79
C ARG A 301 17.35 6.29 8.22
N LEU A 302 16.15 5.69 8.25
CA LEU A 302 14.92 6.34 7.81
C LEU A 302 14.64 7.62 8.59
N LEU A 303 14.76 7.60 9.92
CA LEU A 303 14.61 8.80 10.77
C LEU A 303 15.63 9.90 10.41
N GLY A 304 16.85 9.53 10.04
CA GLY A 304 17.84 10.46 9.50
C GLY A 304 17.42 11.08 8.16
N ALA A 305 16.82 10.29 7.26
CA ALA A 305 16.26 10.79 6.01
C ALA A 305 15.07 11.72 6.24
N GLU A 306 14.17 11.37 7.17
CA GLU A 306 13.04 12.21 7.58
C GLU A 306 13.51 13.56 8.12
N ALA A 307 14.59 13.57 8.91
CA ALA A 307 15.18 14.81 9.41
C ALA A 307 15.69 15.71 8.27
N ILE A 308 16.35 15.13 7.25
CA ILE A 308 16.80 15.86 6.07
C ILE A 308 15.60 16.41 5.28
N ALA A 309 14.58 15.58 5.03
CA ALA A 309 13.40 15.97 4.28
C ALA A 309 12.59 17.08 4.96
N ALA A 310 12.58 17.10 6.30
CA ALA A 310 11.90 18.13 7.08
C ALA A 310 12.66 19.47 7.13
N ARG A 311 13.99 19.46 6.95
CA ARG A 311 14.86 20.65 6.97
C ARG A 311 15.87 20.60 5.80
N PRO A 312 15.38 20.66 4.55
CA PRO A 312 16.23 20.42 3.39
C PRO A 312 17.16 21.61 3.12
N SER A 313 18.37 21.30 2.68
CA SER A 313 19.36 22.26 2.17
C SER A 313 20.22 21.55 1.12
N PRO A 314 20.94 22.28 0.25
CA PRO A 314 21.85 21.64 -0.69
C PRO A 314 22.86 20.68 -0.02
N GLU A 315 23.35 21.03 1.16
CA GLU A 315 24.31 20.22 1.94
C GLU A 315 23.69 18.94 2.49
N THR A 316 22.46 19.00 2.98
CA THR A 316 21.76 17.83 3.51
C THR A 316 21.25 16.92 2.39
N LEU A 317 20.89 17.47 1.23
CA LEU A 317 20.55 16.70 0.03
C LEU A 317 21.74 15.85 -0.46
N ALA A 318 22.98 16.33 -0.33
CA ALA A 318 24.17 15.53 -0.61
C ALA A 318 24.35 14.32 0.34
N ARG A 319 23.59 14.26 1.44
CA ARG A 319 23.49 13.10 2.34
C ARG A 319 22.28 12.20 2.05
N LEU A 320 21.20 12.77 1.52
CA LEU A 320 20.00 12.02 1.11
C LEU A 320 20.21 11.28 -0.22
N GLY A 321 20.92 11.89 -1.19
CA GLY A 321 21.21 11.29 -2.49
C GLY A 321 21.79 9.86 -2.42
N PRO A 322 22.86 9.60 -1.64
CA PRO A 322 23.40 8.25 -1.45
C PRO A 322 22.38 7.21 -0.94
N MET A 323 21.31 7.62 -0.27
CA MET A 323 20.28 6.72 0.25
C MET A 323 19.41 6.11 -0.86
N LEU A 324 19.50 6.62 -2.09
CA LEU A 324 18.94 5.95 -3.28
C LEU A 324 19.57 4.57 -3.52
N ASP A 325 20.77 4.30 -3.00
CA ASP A 325 21.42 2.98 -3.08
C ASP A 325 21.34 2.18 -1.75
N ASP A 326 20.48 2.58 -0.81
CA ASP A 326 20.35 1.92 0.48
C ASP A 326 19.98 0.43 0.35
N ARG A 327 20.52 -0.42 1.22
CA ARG A 327 20.20 -1.86 1.21
C ARG A 327 18.74 -2.18 1.50
N HIS A 328 18.06 -1.33 2.27
CA HIS A 328 16.67 -1.52 2.67
C HIS A 328 15.71 -0.82 1.67
N PRO A 329 14.73 -1.55 1.09
CA PRO A 329 13.87 -1.00 0.04
C PRO A 329 13.05 0.20 0.50
N ASP A 330 12.55 0.21 1.74
CA ASP A 330 11.73 1.34 2.22
C ASP A 330 12.55 2.62 2.41
N VAL A 331 13.84 2.51 2.76
CA VAL A 331 14.73 3.68 2.89
C VAL A 331 15.02 4.27 1.51
N ARG A 332 15.27 3.41 0.51
CA ARG A 332 15.44 3.85 -0.89
C ARG A 332 14.21 4.56 -1.41
N ARG A 333 13.04 3.95 -1.20
CA ARG A 333 11.74 4.49 -1.63
C ARG A 333 11.51 5.87 -0.99
N TYR A 334 11.68 5.96 0.33
CA TYR A 334 11.52 7.22 1.03
C TYR A 334 12.47 8.30 0.51
N ALA A 335 13.74 7.97 0.28
CA ALA A 335 14.72 8.91 -0.27
C ALA A 335 14.32 9.40 -1.66
N CYS A 336 13.87 8.50 -2.55
CA CYS A 336 13.40 8.85 -3.89
C CYS A 336 12.17 9.74 -3.86
N GLU A 337 11.15 9.37 -3.08
CA GLU A 337 9.90 10.15 -2.93
C GLU A 337 10.17 11.53 -2.33
N SER A 338 11.03 11.60 -1.31
CA SER A 338 11.42 12.86 -0.68
C SER A 338 12.18 13.76 -1.66
N LEU A 339 13.15 13.23 -2.40
CA LEU A 339 13.89 14.00 -3.41
C LEU A 339 12.96 14.51 -4.52
N LEU A 340 12.00 13.69 -4.96
CA LEU A 340 11.01 14.08 -5.96
C LEU A 340 10.14 15.24 -5.46
N ALA A 341 9.59 15.15 -4.24
CA ALA A 341 8.79 16.20 -3.63
C ALA A 341 9.61 17.50 -3.42
N LEU A 342 10.86 17.38 -3.00
CA LEU A 342 11.74 18.53 -2.77
C LEU A 342 12.16 19.24 -4.07
N ALA A 343 12.04 18.59 -5.22
CA ALA A 343 12.35 19.19 -6.52
C ALA A 343 11.28 20.18 -7.03
N ASP A 344 10.12 20.27 -6.34
CA ASP A 344 9.12 21.32 -6.55
C ASP A 344 9.61 22.67 -6.01
N ASP A 345 10.54 22.68 -5.06
CA ASP A 345 11.27 23.88 -4.66
C ASP A 345 12.36 24.20 -5.68
N ALA A 346 12.20 25.32 -6.39
CA ALA A 346 13.13 25.77 -7.42
C ALA A 346 14.57 25.97 -6.91
N SER A 347 14.74 26.31 -5.62
CA SER A 347 16.07 26.51 -5.02
C SER A 347 16.81 25.19 -4.79
N LEU A 348 16.09 24.08 -4.63
CA LEU A 348 16.63 22.75 -4.37
C LEU A 348 16.70 21.87 -5.62
N ARG A 349 15.84 22.15 -6.61
CA ARG A 349 15.70 21.34 -7.83
C ARG A 349 17.02 21.03 -8.53
N ALA A 350 17.91 22.02 -8.66
CA ALA A 350 19.20 21.84 -9.31
C ALA A 350 20.06 20.81 -8.56
N THR A 351 20.06 20.86 -7.22
CA THR A 351 20.77 19.92 -6.35
C THR A 351 20.17 18.53 -6.42
N VAL A 352 18.83 18.41 -6.41
CA VAL A 352 18.15 17.10 -6.57
C VAL A 352 18.55 16.43 -7.89
N LEU A 353 18.50 17.17 -9.00
CA LEU A 353 18.93 16.66 -10.31
C LEU A 353 20.41 16.26 -10.31
N ALA A 354 21.28 17.05 -9.67
CA ALA A 354 22.69 16.73 -9.55
C ALA A 354 22.93 15.43 -8.76
N GLU A 355 22.26 15.25 -7.61
CA GLU A 355 22.37 14.04 -6.79
C GLU A 355 21.78 12.82 -7.50
N GLY A 356 20.63 12.95 -8.16
CA GLY A 356 20.06 11.90 -9.00
C GLY A 356 21.06 11.47 -10.08
N ARG A 357 21.61 12.42 -10.85
CA ARG A 357 22.61 12.10 -11.89
C ARG A 357 23.84 11.43 -11.31
N ARG A 358 24.37 11.95 -10.19
CA ARG A 358 25.50 11.34 -9.48
C ARG A 358 25.23 9.87 -9.15
N MET A 359 24.03 9.56 -8.65
CA MET A 359 23.64 8.18 -8.32
C MET A 359 23.40 7.30 -9.55
N LEU A 360 22.88 7.85 -10.65
CA LEU A 360 22.73 7.11 -11.91
C LEU A 360 24.09 6.73 -12.54
N HIS A 361 25.10 7.57 -12.34
CA HIS A 361 26.47 7.34 -12.79
C HIS A 361 27.31 6.46 -11.84
N ALA A 362 26.83 6.20 -10.62
CA ALA A 362 27.49 5.29 -9.69
C ALA A 362 27.33 3.81 -10.12
N ASP A 363 28.07 2.90 -9.46
CA ASP A 363 28.09 1.47 -9.80
C ASP A 363 26.96 0.65 -9.14
N GLY A 364 26.34 1.18 -8.07
CA GLY A 364 25.29 0.49 -7.33
C GLY A 364 24.01 0.36 -8.13
N TRP A 365 23.57 -0.88 -8.40
CA TRP A 365 22.37 -1.13 -9.20
C TRP A 365 21.10 -0.56 -8.57
N ARG A 366 21.03 -0.47 -7.23
CA ARG A 366 19.85 0.07 -6.53
C ARG A 366 19.80 1.58 -6.72
N GLY A 367 20.94 2.25 -6.56
CA GLY A 367 21.10 3.67 -6.85
C GLY A 367 20.78 4.00 -8.30
N GLN A 368 21.25 3.20 -9.26
CA GLN A 368 20.93 3.35 -10.68
C GLN A 368 19.43 3.22 -10.96
N GLU A 369 18.78 2.18 -10.42
CA GLU A 369 17.33 1.97 -10.54
C GLU A 369 16.55 3.19 -10.01
N GLN A 370 16.80 3.56 -8.75
CA GLN A 370 16.07 4.65 -8.08
C GLN A 370 16.37 6.02 -8.70
N ALA A 371 17.61 6.27 -9.10
CA ALA A 371 17.97 7.50 -9.80
C ALA A 371 17.31 7.61 -11.18
N ALA A 372 17.20 6.49 -11.92
CA ALA A 372 16.46 6.48 -13.19
C ALA A 372 14.98 6.84 -12.96
N VAL A 373 14.34 6.27 -11.94
CA VAL A 373 12.96 6.61 -11.55
C VAL A 373 12.82 8.09 -11.23
N LEU A 374 13.66 8.62 -10.33
CA LEU A 374 13.64 10.02 -9.92
C LEU A 374 13.80 10.98 -11.11
N LEU A 375 14.85 10.80 -11.91
CA LEU A 375 15.21 11.74 -12.97
C LEU A 375 14.21 11.70 -14.14
N VAL A 376 13.65 10.53 -14.46
CA VAL A 376 12.59 10.40 -15.46
C VAL A 376 11.31 11.08 -14.99
N ALA A 377 10.93 10.92 -13.71
CA ALA A 377 9.79 11.63 -13.12
C ALA A 377 9.98 13.16 -13.17
N LEU A 378 11.23 13.63 -13.02
CA LEU A 378 11.59 15.04 -13.16
C LEU A 378 11.73 15.52 -14.62
N GLY A 379 11.58 14.63 -15.60
CA GLY A 379 11.68 14.94 -17.02
C GLY A 379 13.09 15.27 -17.50
N ASP A 380 14.13 14.81 -16.79
CA ASP A 380 15.51 15.08 -17.15
C ASP A 380 15.93 14.29 -18.40
N LYS A 381 15.98 14.97 -19.55
CA LYS A 381 16.37 14.36 -20.81
C LYS A 381 17.89 14.22 -20.97
N THR A 382 18.70 14.77 -20.06
CA THR A 382 20.17 14.74 -20.17
C THR A 382 20.77 13.37 -19.87
N ILE A 383 19.99 12.45 -19.30
CA ILE A 383 20.46 11.13 -18.89
C ILE A 383 20.33 10.04 -19.95
N THR A 384 19.82 10.35 -21.14
CA THR A 384 19.50 9.32 -22.15
C THR A 384 20.68 8.45 -22.52
N ASP A 385 21.89 9.02 -22.65
CA ASP A 385 23.10 8.26 -22.98
C ASP A 385 23.46 7.26 -21.88
N ARG A 386 23.26 7.67 -20.61
CA ARG A 386 23.48 6.79 -19.47
C ARG A 386 22.41 5.69 -19.39
N LEU A 387 21.15 6.00 -19.67
CA LEU A 387 20.09 4.99 -19.73
C LEU A 387 20.36 3.98 -20.85
N LEU A 388 20.81 4.42 -22.03
CA LEU A 388 21.22 3.52 -23.13
C LEU A 388 22.33 2.56 -22.69
N ALA A 389 23.35 3.05 -21.99
CA ALA A 389 24.42 2.20 -21.46
C ALA A 389 23.91 1.19 -20.41
N LEU A 390 22.92 1.59 -19.59
CA LEU A 390 22.33 0.72 -18.57
C LEU A 390 21.41 -0.38 -19.14
N LEU A 391 21.06 -0.35 -20.43
CA LEU A 391 20.30 -1.43 -21.07
C LEU A 391 21.05 -2.78 -21.09
N ASP A 392 22.38 -2.77 -20.93
CA ASP A 392 23.21 -3.96 -20.79
C ASP A 392 23.70 -4.18 -19.35
N ALA A 393 23.13 -3.47 -18.36
CA ALA A 393 23.46 -3.69 -16.95
C ALA A 393 23.15 -5.15 -16.54
N PRO A 394 24.00 -5.78 -15.70
CA PRO A 394 23.84 -7.19 -15.33
C PRO A 394 22.63 -7.44 -14.43
N ARG A 395 22.20 -6.44 -13.67
CA ARG A 395 21.09 -6.55 -12.73
C ARG A 395 19.76 -6.21 -13.39
N PRO A 396 18.72 -7.06 -13.20
CA PRO A 396 17.47 -6.91 -13.91
C PRO A 396 16.70 -5.62 -13.57
N GLU A 397 16.88 -5.12 -12.35
CA GLU A 397 16.23 -3.88 -11.91
C GLU A 397 16.77 -2.66 -12.66
N ALA A 398 18.09 -2.59 -12.87
CA ALA A 398 18.74 -1.45 -13.52
C ALA A 398 18.42 -1.36 -15.02
N HIS A 399 18.54 -2.48 -15.77
CA HIS A 399 18.30 -2.45 -17.23
C HIS A 399 16.79 -2.34 -17.59
N VAL A 400 15.88 -2.79 -16.71
CA VAL A 400 14.44 -2.56 -16.86
C VAL A 400 14.10 -1.09 -16.54
N ALA A 401 14.64 -0.52 -15.46
CA ALA A 401 14.47 0.90 -15.15
C ALA A 401 14.97 1.80 -16.29
N ALA A 402 16.09 1.44 -16.90
CA ALA A 402 16.64 2.14 -18.06
C ALA A 402 15.71 2.08 -19.28
N ALA A 403 15.18 0.90 -19.63
CA ALA A 403 14.24 0.74 -20.73
C ALA A 403 12.93 1.50 -20.47
N TRP A 404 12.42 1.46 -19.25
CA TRP A 404 11.25 2.24 -18.83
C TRP A 404 11.53 3.74 -18.96
N GLY A 405 12.69 4.21 -18.48
CA GLY A 405 13.06 5.62 -18.56
C GLY A 405 13.16 6.14 -19.99
N LEU A 406 13.78 5.36 -20.88
CA LEU A 406 13.84 5.67 -22.31
C LEU A 406 12.46 5.70 -22.96
N CYS A 407 11.59 4.74 -22.60
CA CYS A 407 10.20 4.71 -23.06
C CYS A 407 9.44 5.97 -22.62
N GLN A 408 9.60 6.39 -21.36
CA GLN A 408 8.90 7.54 -20.78
C GLN A 408 9.38 8.88 -21.33
N LEU A 409 10.70 9.08 -21.43
CA LEU A 409 11.30 10.30 -21.96
C LEU A 409 11.09 10.46 -23.47
N ALA A 410 11.04 9.35 -24.21
CA ALA A 410 10.76 9.28 -25.64
C ALA A 410 11.55 10.31 -26.48
N VAL A 411 12.85 10.44 -26.21
CA VAL A 411 13.73 11.38 -26.92
C VAL A 411 14.09 10.83 -28.30
N PRO A 412 13.73 11.51 -29.42
CA PRO A 412 13.86 10.93 -30.77
C PRO A 412 15.26 10.44 -31.15
N SER A 413 16.32 11.09 -30.67
CA SER A 413 17.71 10.68 -30.95
C SER A 413 18.08 9.31 -30.38
N THR A 414 17.31 8.78 -29.42
CA THR A 414 17.54 7.45 -28.82
C THR A 414 16.92 6.31 -29.61
N ALA A 415 16.06 6.60 -30.61
CA ALA A 415 15.30 5.58 -31.33
C ALA A 415 16.19 4.60 -32.11
N ALA A 416 17.21 5.09 -32.83
CA ALA A 416 18.14 4.24 -33.56
C ALA A 416 18.97 3.32 -32.61
N PRO A 417 19.62 3.85 -31.55
CA PRO A 417 20.28 3.01 -30.53
C PRO A 417 19.35 1.98 -29.89
N ILE A 418 18.12 2.36 -29.51
CA ILE A 418 17.13 1.44 -28.94
C ILE A 418 16.79 0.32 -29.93
N SER A 419 16.58 0.66 -31.21
CA SER A 419 16.27 -0.32 -32.26
C SER A 419 17.40 -1.33 -32.43
N SER A 420 18.67 -0.90 -32.46
CA SER A 420 19.80 -1.81 -32.56
C SER A 420 19.93 -2.75 -31.36
N ILE A 421 19.67 -2.25 -30.14
CA ILE A 421 19.69 -3.08 -28.92
C ILE A 421 18.53 -4.07 -28.91
N LEU A 422 17.33 -3.61 -29.28
CA LEU A 422 16.13 -4.44 -29.43
C LEU A 422 16.39 -5.58 -30.42
N GLU A 423 16.92 -5.29 -31.60
CA GLU A 423 17.26 -6.29 -32.62
C GLU A 423 18.27 -7.31 -32.10
N ARG A 424 19.42 -6.84 -31.59
CA ARG A 424 20.46 -7.72 -31.04
C ARG A 424 19.91 -8.67 -29.98
N LYS A 425 19.11 -8.19 -29.04
CA LYS A 425 18.55 -9.03 -27.97
C LYS A 425 17.43 -9.95 -28.46
N THR A 426 16.63 -9.49 -29.44
CA THR A 426 15.60 -10.32 -30.11
C THR A 426 16.26 -11.53 -30.78
N GLU A 427 17.33 -11.32 -31.54
CA GLU A 427 18.04 -12.41 -32.24
C GLU A 427 18.57 -13.47 -31.26
N ARG A 428 19.14 -13.04 -30.12
CA ARG A 428 19.63 -13.96 -29.09
C ARG A 428 18.50 -14.80 -28.48
N CYS A 429 17.33 -14.19 -28.22
CA CYS A 429 16.15 -14.92 -27.74
C CYS A 429 15.69 -15.97 -28.76
N LEU A 430 15.62 -15.60 -30.04
CA LEU A 430 15.21 -16.51 -31.12
C LEU A 430 16.23 -17.65 -31.31
N ALA A 431 17.52 -17.35 -31.22
CA ALA A 431 18.58 -18.35 -31.23
C ALA A 431 18.53 -19.32 -30.03
N GLY A 432 17.79 -18.97 -28.97
CA GLY A 432 17.70 -19.77 -27.73
C GLY A 432 18.95 -19.66 -26.88
N GLU A 433 19.68 -18.55 -27.01
CA GLU A 433 20.82 -18.27 -26.16
C GLU A 433 20.37 -17.92 -24.74
N PRO A 434 21.24 -18.10 -23.73
CA PRO A 434 20.98 -17.60 -22.38
C PRO A 434 20.76 -16.09 -22.38
N VAL A 435 19.61 -15.67 -21.85
CA VAL A 435 19.20 -14.27 -21.73
C VAL A 435 19.21 -13.82 -20.27
N GLN A 436 19.28 -12.51 -20.06
CA GLN A 436 19.18 -11.92 -18.73
C GLN A 436 17.79 -12.15 -18.14
N GLU A 437 17.69 -12.19 -16.81
CA GLU A 437 16.41 -12.18 -16.11
C GLU A 437 15.59 -10.95 -16.55
N ARG A 438 14.25 -11.07 -16.62
CA ARG A 438 13.32 -9.99 -17.01
C ARG A 438 13.61 -9.37 -18.39
N VAL A 439 14.26 -10.09 -19.31
CA VAL A 439 14.48 -9.62 -20.68
C VAL A 439 13.18 -9.34 -21.44
N ASP A 440 12.11 -10.12 -21.22
CA ASP A 440 10.81 -9.90 -21.86
C ASP A 440 10.24 -8.51 -21.51
N GLU A 441 10.30 -8.15 -20.22
CA GLU A 441 9.89 -6.81 -19.76
C GLU A 441 10.73 -5.70 -20.41
N GLN A 442 12.05 -5.91 -20.49
CA GLN A 442 12.94 -4.97 -21.15
C GLN A 442 12.57 -4.78 -22.63
N LEU A 443 12.42 -5.87 -23.38
CA LEU A 443 12.09 -5.83 -24.81
C LEU A 443 10.72 -5.19 -25.05
N ALA A 444 9.75 -5.47 -24.18
CA ALA A 444 8.43 -4.85 -24.22
C ALA A 444 8.51 -3.33 -24.04
N LEU A 445 9.33 -2.82 -23.11
CA LEU A 445 9.53 -1.39 -22.90
C LEU A 445 10.27 -0.72 -24.08
N LEU A 446 11.26 -1.39 -24.65
CA LEU A 446 11.97 -0.89 -25.84
C LEU A 446 11.05 -0.86 -27.07
N ALA A 447 10.23 -1.88 -27.29
CA ALA A 447 9.23 -1.90 -28.36
C ALA A 447 8.21 -0.76 -28.19
N GLN A 448 7.74 -0.51 -26.97
CA GLN A 448 6.87 0.64 -26.69
C GLN A 448 7.58 1.98 -26.93
N ALA A 449 8.86 2.11 -26.56
CA ALA A 449 9.64 3.32 -26.83
C ALA A 449 9.71 3.61 -28.34
N ILE A 450 9.99 2.58 -29.14
CA ILE A 450 9.98 2.64 -30.61
C ILE A 450 8.61 3.07 -31.15
N GLY A 451 7.53 2.44 -30.68
CA GLY A 451 6.16 2.79 -31.08
C GLY A 451 5.81 4.25 -30.77
N ARG A 452 6.14 4.73 -29.56
CA ARG A 452 5.93 6.13 -29.15
C ARG A 452 6.69 7.13 -30.02
N MET A 453 7.92 6.81 -30.39
CA MET A 453 8.76 7.65 -31.26
C MET A 453 8.46 7.44 -32.76
N ARG A 454 7.61 6.46 -33.11
CA ARG A 454 7.24 6.08 -34.49
C ARG A 454 8.47 5.86 -35.39
N TYR A 455 9.47 5.16 -34.87
CA TYR A 455 10.72 4.93 -35.59
C TYR A 455 10.57 3.82 -36.64
N ALA A 456 10.25 4.21 -37.87
CA ALA A 456 9.92 3.31 -38.98
C ALA A 456 10.95 2.20 -39.28
N PRO A 457 12.28 2.43 -39.20
CA PRO A 457 13.26 1.37 -39.49
C PRO A 457 13.18 0.14 -38.57
N ALA A 458 12.54 0.25 -37.41
CA ALA A 458 12.33 -0.88 -36.50
C ALA A 458 11.21 -1.83 -36.94
N ASP A 459 10.47 -1.53 -38.01
CA ASP A 459 9.38 -2.39 -38.51
C ASP A 459 9.83 -3.86 -38.69
N VAL A 460 11.00 -4.06 -39.31
CA VAL A 460 11.55 -5.39 -39.61
C VAL A 460 11.77 -6.23 -38.35
N VAL A 461 12.35 -5.65 -37.29
CA VAL A 461 12.57 -6.37 -36.04
C VAL A 461 11.25 -6.61 -35.30
N LEU A 462 10.33 -5.65 -35.29
CA LEU A 462 9.04 -5.79 -34.61
C LEU A 462 8.18 -6.89 -35.23
N ARG A 463 8.22 -7.09 -36.55
CA ARG A 463 7.48 -8.18 -37.22
C ARG A 463 7.90 -9.58 -36.75
N LYS A 464 9.11 -9.76 -36.22
CA LYS A 464 9.60 -11.04 -35.65
C LYS A 464 8.81 -11.49 -34.41
N TYR A 465 8.03 -10.58 -33.80
CA TYR A 465 7.21 -10.86 -32.62
C TYR A 465 5.79 -11.37 -32.97
N ILE A 466 5.38 -11.29 -34.23
CA ILE A 466 4.04 -11.72 -34.68
C ILE A 466 3.82 -13.23 -34.56
N PRO A 467 4.78 -14.11 -34.95
CA PRO A 467 4.56 -15.56 -34.92
C PRO A 467 4.14 -16.10 -33.55
N LYS A 468 3.08 -16.90 -33.54
CA LYS A 468 2.64 -17.69 -32.38
C LYS A 468 3.64 -18.80 -32.09
N GLY A 469 3.79 -19.18 -30.82
CA GLY A 469 4.77 -20.19 -30.40
C GLY A 469 6.23 -19.74 -30.56
N SER A 470 6.46 -18.44 -30.72
CA SER A 470 7.81 -17.86 -30.72
C SER A 470 8.50 -18.05 -29.35
N ARG A 471 9.83 -18.04 -29.34
CA ARG A 471 10.65 -18.01 -28.12
C ARG A 471 10.61 -16.65 -27.40
N LEU A 472 10.02 -15.64 -28.04
CA LEU A 472 9.83 -14.30 -27.47
C LEU A 472 8.66 -14.31 -26.49
N GLY A 473 8.80 -13.59 -25.39
CA GLY A 473 7.78 -13.56 -24.34
C GLY A 473 6.51 -12.82 -24.75
N GLU A 474 5.39 -13.16 -24.13
CA GLU A 474 4.07 -12.64 -24.51
C GLU A 474 3.95 -11.12 -24.33
N THR A 475 4.61 -10.55 -23.33
CA THR A 475 4.56 -9.11 -23.03
C THR A 475 5.26 -8.32 -24.13
N SER A 476 6.47 -8.75 -24.53
CA SER A 476 7.20 -8.11 -25.63
C SER A 476 6.52 -8.33 -26.97
N ARG A 477 5.88 -9.49 -27.18
CA ARG A 477 5.04 -9.72 -28.37
C ARG A 477 3.88 -8.74 -28.44
N ALA A 478 3.10 -8.60 -27.37
CA ALA A 478 2.01 -7.62 -27.32
C ALA A 478 2.51 -6.18 -27.57
N ALA A 479 3.61 -5.79 -26.92
CA ALA A 479 4.22 -4.46 -27.08
C ALA A 479 4.72 -4.19 -28.51
N ALA A 480 5.29 -5.20 -29.17
CA ALA A 480 5.76 -5.07 -30.54
C ALA A 480 4.59 -4.93 -31.53
N LEU A 481 3.51 -5.70 -31.33
CA LEU A 481 2.28 -5.55 -32.11
C LEU A 481 1.68 -4.16 -31.94
N TRP A 482 1.61 -3.66 -30.70
CA TRP A 482 1.16 -2.30 -30.41
C TRP A 482 2.02 -1.25 -31.12
N ALA A 483 3.35 -1.43 -31.11
CA ALA A 483 4.29 -0.53 -31.76
C ALA A 483 4.10 -0.53 -33.29
N LEU A 484 3.92 -1.69 -33.93
CA LEU A 484 3.63 -1.80 -35.36
C LEU A 484 2.40 -0.96 -35.77
N GLY A 485 1.34 -0.97 -34.95
CA GLY A 485 0.18 -0.12 -35.19
C GLY A 485 0.52 1.38 -35.19
N HIS A 486 1.49 1.83 -34.38
CA HIS A 486 1.97 3.22 -34.39
C HIS A 486 2.86 3.55 -35.59
N LEU A 487 3.61 2.58 -36.10
CA LEU A 487 4.45 2.75 -37.29
C LEU A 487 3.60 2.86 -38.56
N HIS A 488 2.45 2.18 -38.60
CA HIS A 488 1.55 2.09 -39.76
C HIS A 488 0.24 2.88 -39.60
N VAL A 489 0.22 3.96 -38.81
CA VAL A 489 -1.00 4.75 -38.56
C VAL A 489 -1.63 5.23 -39.87
N GLY A 490 -2.86 4.76 -40.15
CA GLY A 490 -3.61 5.10 -41.36
C GLY A 490 -2.99 4.59 -42.67
N GLN A 491 -1.98 3.72 -42.61
CA GLN A 491 -1.28 3.15 -43.76
C GLN A 491 -1.31 1.62 -43.65
N PRO A 492 -2.40 0.95 -44.06
CA PRO A 492 -2.51 -0.49 -43.90
C PRO A 492 -1.53 -1.22 -44.83
N ASP A 493 -0.75 -2.13 -44.24
CA ASP A 493 0.07 -3.14 -44.92
C ASP A 493 -0.73 -4.45 -44.90
N GLU A 494 -1.12 -4.94 -46.08
CA GLU A 494 -2.02 -6.09 -46.21
C GLU A 494 -1.45 -7.36 -45.56
N GLY A 495 -0.16 -7.64 -45.76
CA GLY A 495 0.50 -8.82 -45.18
C GLY A 495 0.56 -8.75 -43.65
N LEU A 496 0.84 -7.56 -43.10
CA LEU A 496 0.80 -7.30 -41.66
C LEU A 496 -0.61 -7.45 -41.11
N ALA A 497 -1.61 -6.84 -41.76
CA ALA A 497 -2.99 -6.87 -41.32
C ALA A 497 -3.53 -8.31 -41.26
N VAL A 498 -3.26 -9.13 -42.29
CA VAL A 498 -3.59 -10.56 -42.29
C VAL A 498 -2.91 -11.29 -41.13
N ALA A 499 -1.62 -11.05 -40.90
CA ALA A 499 -0.89 -11.71 -39.82
C ALA A 499 -1.40 -11.32 -38.41
N LEU A 500 -1.78 -10.05 -38.20
CA LEU A 500 -2.42 -9.59 -36.97
C LEU A 500 -3.83 -10.18 -36.82
N GLY A 501 -4.59 -10.25 -37.91
CA GLY A 501 -5.89 -10.91 -37.97
C GLY A 501 -5.83 -12.37 -37.52
N GLN A 502 -4.79 -13.10 -37.95
CA GLN A 502 -4.60 -14.48 -37.52
C GLN A 502 -4.39 -14.59 -36.00
N ARG A 503 -3.64 -13.66 -35.38
CA ARG A 503 -3.46 -13.64 -33.92
C ARG A 503 -4.76 -13.43 -33.14
N LEU A 504 -5.73 -12.71 -33.73
CA LEU A 504 -7.07 -12.58 -33.15
C LEU A 504 -7.87 -13.88 -33.25
N LEU A 505 -7.84 -14.54 -34.41
CA LEU A 505 -8.53 -15.83 -34.61
C LEU A 505 -7.97 -16.91 -33.68
N ASP A 506 -6.66 -16.87 -33.44
CA ASP A 506 -5.96 -17.81 -32.55
C ASP A 506 -6.42 -17.71 -31.07
N LEU A 507 -7.17 -16.68 -30.66
CA LEU A 507 -7.77 -16.59 -29.31
C LEU A 507 -8.81 -17.70 -29.03
N SER A 508 -9.39 -18.26 -30.09
CA SER A 508 -10.41 -19.32 -30.02
C SER A 508 -9.90 -20.68 -30.51
N ALA A 509 -8.60 -20.80 -30.77
CA ALA A 509 -7.98 -22.05 -31.20
C ALA A 509 -7.88 -23.07 -30.05
N GLU A 510 -7.66 -24.34 -30.37
CA GLU A 510 -7.47 -25.43 -29.38
C GLU A 510 -6.32 -25.14 -28.41
N GLU A 511 -5.22 -24.59 -28.92
CA GLU A 511 -4.17 -23.97 -28.13
C GLU A 511 -4.34 -22.44 -28.26
N PRO A 512 -4.93 -21.72 -27.30
CA PRO A 512 -5.21 -20.29 -27.46
C PRO A 512 -3.95 -19.43 -27.52
N GLU A 513 -3.99 -18.33 -28.28
CA GLU A 513 -3.01 -17.24 -28.17
C GLU A 513 -3.21 -16.44 -26.88
N ALA A 514 -2.16 -15.77 -26.41
CA ALA A 514 -2.23 -14.91 -25.25
C ALA A 514 -3.18 -13.71 -25.49
N GLU A 515 -4.07 -13.45 -24.54
CA GLU A 515 -5.10 -12.40 -24.64
C GLU A 515 -4.49 -11.01 -24.97
N GLN A 516 -3.37 -10.67 -24.33
CA GLN A 516 -2.66 -9.42 -24.53
C GLN A 516 -2.12 -9.24 -25.96
N VAL A 517 -1.70 -10.34 -26.61
CA VAL A 517 -1.25 -10.32 -28.01
C VAL A 517 -2.44 -10.06 -28.93
N GLY A 518 -3.56 -10.77 -28.72
CA GLY A 518 -4.80 -10.55 -29.46
C GLY A 518 -5.33 -9.11 -29.27
N ARG A 519 -5.33 -8.61 -28.03
CA ARG A 519 -5.72 -7.23 -27.71
C ARG A 519 -4.90 -6.23 -28.53
N MET A 520 -3.58 -6.35 -28.55
CA MET A 520 -2.72 -5.43 -29.30
C MET A 520 -2.80 -5.63 -30.81
N ALA A 521 -3.11 -6.84 -31.30
CA ALA A 521 -3.43 -7.07 -32.71
C ALA A 521 -4.66 -6.27 -33.14
N ALA A 522 -5.76 -6.34 -32.39
CA ALA A 522 -6.98 -5.56 -32.69
C ALA A 522 -6.72 -4.05 -32.64
N VAL A 523 -6.04 -3.56 -31.59
CA VAL A 523 -5.66 -2.14 -31.49
C VAL A 523 -4.85 -1.70 -32.71
N SER A 524 -3.87 -2.50 -33.14
CA SER A 524 -3.04 -2.14 -34.29
C SER A 524 -3.81 -2.15 -35.60
N LEU A 525 -4.69 -3.12 -35.84
CA LEU A 525 -5.58 -3.14 -37.01
C LEU A 525 -6.47 -1.89 -37.10
N GLY A 526 -7.08 -1.49 -35.98
CA GLY A 526 -7.88 -0.27 -35.92
C GLY A 526 -7.06 1.00 -36.18
N ARG A 527 -5.84 1.08 -35.64
CA ARG A 527 -4.92 2.20 -35.81
C ARG A 527 -4.38 2.31 -37.25
N MET A 528 -4.14 1.17 -37.90
CA MET A 528 -3.69 1.06 -39.29
C MET A 528 -4.77 1.40 -40.32
N LYS A 529 -6.05 1.39 -39.93
CA LYS A 529 -7.21 1.47 -40.83
C LYS A 529 -7.28 0.28 -41.81
N ALA A 530 -6.96 -0.93 -41.34
CA ALA A 530 -7.05 -2.18 -42.10
C ALA A 530 -8.51 -2.63 -42.31
N ALA A 531 -9.20 -2.04 -43.28
CA ALA A 531 -10.61 -2.28 -43.57
C ALA A 531 -10.91 -3.73 -44.01
N GLU A 532 -9.96 -4.38 -44.66
CA GLU A 532 -9.99 -5.78 -45.08
C GLU A 532 -10.16 -6.76 -43.90
N MET A 533 -9.72 -6.37 -42.70
CA MET A 533 -9.82 -7.20 -41.49
C MET A 533 -11.14 -7.01 -40.73
N LEU A 534 -12.04 -6.15 -41.20
CA LEU A 534 -13.34 -5.90 -40.56
C LEU A 534 -14.18 -7.18 -40.34
N PRO A 535 -14.26 -8.14 -41.27
CA PRO A 535 -14.99 -9.39 -41.04
C PRO A 535 -14.43 -10.19 -39.86
N THR A 536 -13.10 -10.29 -39.75
CA THR A 536 -12.41 -10.98 -38.65
C THR A 536 -12.67 -10.28 -37.32
N LEU A 537 -12.54 -8.95 -37.28
CA LEU A 537 -12.82 -8.15 -36.08
C LEU A 537 -14.26 -8.36 -35.60
N ARG A 538 -15.24 -8.36 -36.50
CA ARG A 538 -16.65 -8.63 -36.17
C ARG A 538 -16.88 -10.06 -35.71
N SER A 539 -16.21 -11.04 -36.31
CA SER A 539 -16.32 -12.44 -35.91
C SER A 539 -15.81 -12.66 -34.49
N VAL A 540 -14.61 -12.14 -34.19
CA VAL A 540 -13.99 -12.26 -32.86
C VAL A 540 -14.73 -11.43 -31.82
N TYR A 541 -15.21 -10.24 -32.19
CA TYR A 541 -16.06 -9.44 -31.31
C TYR A 541 -17.36 -10.16 -30.91
N LYS A 542 -17.96 -10.96 -31.81
CA LYS A 542 -19.16 -11.75 -31.48
C LYS A 542 -18.88 -12.92 -30.53
N SER A 543 -17.69 -13.51 -30.60
CA SER A 543 -17.31 -14.63 -29.74
C SER A 543 -16.77 -14.20 -28.37
N LEU A 544 -16.37 -12.94 -28.22
CA LEU A 544 -15.83 -12.37 -26.99
C LEU A 544 -16.80 -11.38 -26.34
N THR A 545 -16.77 -11.25 -25.01
CA THR A 545 -17.53 -10.22 -24.31
C THR A 545 -16.77 -8.90 -24.27
N LEU A 546 -17.47 -7.77 -24.13
CA LEU A 546 -16.86 -6.46 -23.90
C LEU A 546 -16.10 -6.34 -22.56
N ASP A 547 -16.26 -7.34 -21.67
CA ASP A 547 -15.57 -7.41 -20.38
C ASP A 547 -14.13 -7.91 -20.49
N CYS A 548 -13.74 -8.52 -21.62
CA CYS A 548 -12.35 -8.90 -21.88
C CYS A 548 -11.64 -7.82 -22.73
N GLY A 549 -10.32 -7.68 -22.53
CA GLY A 549 -9.53 -6.61 -23.16
C GLY A 549 -9.50 -6.72 -24.69
N ALA A 550 -9.36 -7.93 -25.22
CA ALA A 550 -9.36 -8.21 -26.65
C ALA A 550 -10.74 -7.97 -27.31
N GLY A 551 -11.84 -8.34 -26.64
CA GLY A 551 -13.19 -8.05 -27.12
C GLY A 551 -13.46 -6.55 -27.21
N HIS A 552 -13.09 -5.80 -26.16
CA HIS A 552 -13.18 -4.34 -26.18
C HIS A 552 -12.26 -3.70 -27.21
N ALA A 553 -11.05 -4.24 -27.42
CA ALA A 553 -10.14 -3.78 -28.47
C ALA A 553 -10.70 -4.01 -29.88
N CYS A 554 -11.40 -5.12 -30.12
CA CYS A 554 -12.10 -5.36 -31.39
C CYS A 554 -13.22 -4.33 -31.61
N ALA A 555 -14.02 -4.03 -30.58
CA ALA A 555 -15.04 -2.99 -30.66
C ALA A 555 -14.42 -1.61 -30.96
N TRP A 556 -13.32 -1.26 -30.30
CA TRP A 556 -12.58 -0.04 -30.58
C TRP A 556 -12.04 0.02 -32.02
N ALA A 557 -11.51 -1.10 -32.54
CA ALA A 557 -11.02 -1.17 -33.91
C ALA A 557 -12.15 -1.04 -34.94
N ILE A 558 -13.31 -1.67 -34.70
CA ILE A 558 -14.52 -1.52 -35.53
C ILE A 558 -14.99 -0.06 -35.54
N TRP A 559 -15.04 0.59 -34.37
CA TRP A 559 -15.36 2.02 -34.27
C TRP A 559 -14.38 2.86 -35.08
N GLN A 560 -13.08 2.59 -34.99
CA GLN A 560 -12.06 3.30 -35.78
C GLN A 560 -12.24 3.12 -37.30
N LEU A 561 -12.71 1.97 -37.76
CA LEU A 561 -12.88 1.66 -39.19
C LEU A 561 -14.22 2.16 -39.75
N THR A 562 -15.28 2.19 -38.94
CA THR A 562 -16.66 2.35 -39.42
C THR A 562 -17.41 3.53 -38.80
N GLY A 563 -16.96 4.03 -37.65
CA GLY A 563 -17.69 5.01 -36.83
C GLY A 563 -18.80 4.41 -35.96
N GLU A 564 -19.01 3.08 -35.98
CA GLU A 564 -20.00 2.40 -35.13
C GLU A 564 -19.67 2.57 -33.64
N GLU A 565 -20.59 3.17 -32.87
CA GLU A 565 -20.37 3.43 -31.44
C GLU A 565 -20.18 2.15 -30.62
N ILE A 566 -19.24 2.18 -29.68
CA ILE A 566 -19.01 1.06 -28.76
C ILE A 566 -20.17 1.03 -27.75
N PRO A 567 -20.88 -0.12 -27.59
CA PRO A 567 -21.98 -0.23 -26.65
C PRO A 567 -21.54 0.11 -25.20
N PRO A 568 -22.44 0.71 -24.38
CA PRO A 568 -22.12 1.02 -23.00
C PRO A 568 -21.86 -0.25 -22.18
N LEU A 569 -20.84 -0.22 -21.33
CA LEU A 569 -20.50 -1.32 -20.43
C LEU A 569 -21.45 -1.32 -19.24
N ALA A 570 -22.26 -2.35 -19.09
CA ALA A 570 -23.06 -2.54 -17.89
C ALA A 570 -22.14 -2.79 -16.67
N PRO A 571 -22.48 -2.29 -15.47
CA PRO A 571 -21.73 -2.61 -14.27
C PRO A 571 -21.70 -4.12 -14.03
N ARG A 572 -20.50 -4.64 -13.77
CA ARG A 572 -20.34 -6.03 -13.36
C ARG A 572 -20.68 -6.13 -11.88
N ILE A 573 -21.83 -6.70 -11.58
CA ILE A 573 -22.26 -6.95 -10.21
C ILE A 573 -21.46 -8.13 -9.66
N VAL A 574 -20.70 -7.91 -8.60
CA VAL A 574 -20.02 -8.96 -7.85
C VAL A 574 -20.67 -9.04 -6.48
N VAL A 575 -21.38 -10.15 -6.23
CA VAL A 575 -21.94 -10.40 -4.91
C VAL A 575 -20.82 -10.90 -4.00
N GLU A 576 -20.55 -10.19 -2.90
CA GLU A 576 -19.57 -10.64 -1.91
C GLU A 576 -20.15 -11.82 -1.13
N ASN A 577 -19.81 -13.04 -1.56
CA ASN A 577 -20.22 -14.29 -0.92
C ASN A 577 -19.27 -14.70 0.23
N GLY A 578 -19.59 -15.79 0.93
CA GLY A 578 -18.77 -16.33 2.03
C GLY A 578 -18.99 -15.62 3.37
N TRP A 579 -20.23 -15.16 3.61
CA TRP A 579 -20.67 -14.70 4.91
C TRP A 579 -21.17 -15.88 5.76
N PHE A 580 -21.08 -15.74 7.08
CA PHE A 580 -21.70 -16.69 8.00
C PHE A 580 -23.22 -16.54 7.92
N LEU A 581 -23.95 -17.59 7.53
CA LEU A 581 -25.38 -17.55 7.18
C LEU A 581 -25.66 -16.55 6.05
N VAL A 582 -26.08 -17.09 4.91
CA VAL A 582 -26.53 -16.32 3.75
C VAL A 582 -27.96 -16.77 3.49
N PRO A 583 -28.93 -15.85 3.33
CA PRO A 583 -30.27 -16.23 2.94
C PRO A 583 -30.25 -16.97 1.61
N ILE A 584 -31.05 -18.03 1.50
CA ILE A 584 -31.21 -18.77 0.25
C ILE A 584 -31.97 -17.85 -0.70
N THR A 585 -31.25 -17.28 -1.67
CA THR A 585 -31.89 -16.68 -2.83
C THR A 585 -32.22 -17.81 -3.79
N GLU A 586 -33.50 -18.14 -3.97
CA GLU A 586 -33.91 -18.91 -5.15
C GLU A 586 -33.38 -18.15 -6.38
N SER A 587 -32.47 -18.77 -7.13
CA SER A 587 -31.99 -18.18 -8.37
C SER A 587 -33.18 -17.99 -9.29
N ALA A 588 -33.33 -16.78 -9.85
CA ALA A 588 -34.33 -16.47 -10.87
C ALA A 588 -34.30 -17.40 -12.11
N ASP A 589 -33.31 -18.28 -12.23
CA ASP A 589 -33.22 -19.32 -13.27
C ASP A 589 -34.11 -20.56 -13.01
N GLU A 590 -34.53 -20.86 -11.77
CA GLU A 590 -35.37 -22.05 -11.50
C GLU A 590 -36.86 -21.82 -11.80
N ALA A 591 -37.32 -20.57 -11.77
CA ALA A 591 -38.71 -20.22 -12.06
C ALA A 591 -39.08 -20.33 -13.56
N ALA A 592 -38.09 -20.41 -14.46
CA ALA A 592 -38.30 -20.54 -15.91
C ALA A 592 -38.19 -21.99 -16.43
N GLY A 593 -37.69 -22.94 -15.62
CA GLY A 593 -37.45 -24.33 -16.03
C GLY A 593 -38.59 -25.33 -15.73
N GLY A 594 -39.63 -24.89 -15.01
CA GLY A 594 -40.71 -25.76 -14.50
C GLY A 594 -41.88 -25.99 -15.46
N ALA A 595 -41.64 -26.22 -16.75
CA ALA A 595 -42.69 -26.65 -17.68
C ALA A 595 -42.12 -27.49 -18.84
N GLY A 596 -41.68 -28.71 -18.55
CA GLY A 596 -41.28 -29.63 -19.61
C GLY A 596 -40.90 -31.02 -19.12
N GLN A 597 -41.70 -32.00 -19.52
CA GLN A 597 -41.42 -33.44 -19.58
C GLN A 597 -41.57 -34.26 -18.29
N ALA A 598 -42.80 -34.77 -18.12
CA ALA A 598 -43.06 -36.06 -17.51
C ALA A 598 -42.36 -37.18 -18.32
N GLY A 599 -41.52 -37.98 -17.66
CA GLY A 599 -40.93 -39.20 -18.20
C GLY A 599 -41.37 -40.43 -17.38
N LYS A 600 -41.95 -41.42 -18.07
CA LYS A 600 -42.33 -42.76 -17.56
C LYS A 600 -41.17 -43.50 -16.87
N PRO A 601 -41.45 -44.45 -15.95
CA PRO A 601 -40.43 -45.32 -15.38
C PRO A 601 -40.13 -46.51 -16.31
N PRO A 602 -38.89 -47.02 -16.35
CA PRO A 602 -38.60 -48.35 -16.85
C PRO A 602 -38.61 -49.40 -15.72
N GLU A 603 -38.77 -50.65 -16.16
CA GLU A 603 -39.01 -51.91 -15.42
C GLU A 603 -37.99 -52.29 -14.35
#